data_AF-A0A4D4MVW6-F1
#
_entry.id   AF-A0A4D4MVW6-F1
#
_cell.length_a   1.000
_cell.length_b   1.000
_cell.length_c   1.000
_cell.angle_alpha   90.00
_cell.angle_beta   90.00
_cell.angle_gamma   90.00
#
_symmetry.space_group_name_H-M   'P 1'
#
loop_
_entity.id
_entity.type
_entity.pdbx_description
1 polymer ?
#
loop_
_entity_poly.entity_id
_entity_poly.type
_entity_poly.pdbx_seq_one_letter_code
_entity_poly.pdbx_strand_id
1 'polypeptide(L)'
;MRYPAFQRDEVIHAWADAMGATRPAAVNGLATDLRHYVAFEQAQSVFPDVIRAARSLTDSRDEKSLDAATAEVHRALWTAAEPLGLAQVPGTAEIRGALYRWQASSPQRSPGARRATIGWVPDRRVPEHPEFPTPRCSPP
;
A
#
# COMPACT_ATOMS: atom_id res chain seq x y z
N MET A 1 -10.97 5.77 -5.52
CA MET A 1 -12.44 5.59 -5.53
C MET A 1 -12.92 5.63 -6.97
N ARG A 2 -13.69 4.64 -7.44
CA ARG A 2 -14.23 4.61 -8.80
C ARG A 2 -15.71 5.02 -8.76
N TYR A 3 -15.96 6.28 -8.48
CA TYR A 3 -17.28 6.85 -8.71
C TYR A 3 -17.36 7.28 -10.19
N PRO A 4 -18.49 7.04 -10.88
CA PRO A 4 -18.75 7.68 -12.16
C PRO A 4 -18.56 9.20 -12.05
N ALA A 5 -18.06 9.85 -13.10
CA ALA A 5 -17.72 11.28 -13.05
C ALA A 5 -18.89 12.15 -12.57
N PHE A 6 -20.13 11.81 -12.97
CA PHE A 6 -21.34 12.50 -12.55
C PHE A 6 -21.60 12.42 -11.03
N GLN A 7 -21.28 11.30 -10.38
CA GLN A 7 -21.46 11.15 -8.92
C GLN A 7 -20.44 11.95 -8.13
N ARG A 8 -19.26 12.20 -8.72
CA ARG A 8 -18.24 13.03 -8.07
C ARG A 8 -18.76 14.45 -7.90
N ASP A 9 -19.34 15.02 -8.96
CA ASP A 9 -19.86 16.39 -8.92
C ASP A 9 -21.06 16.48 -7.98
N GLU A 10 -21.97 15.50 -8.00
CA GLU A 10 -23.10 15.42 -7.05
C GLU A 10 -22.64 15.42 -5.58
N VAL A 11 -21.62 14.62 -5.25
CA VAL A 11 -21.09 14.55 -3.88
C VAL A 11 -20.42 15.87 -3.47
N ILE A 12 -19.67 16.49 -4.38
CA ILE A 12 -19.03 17.79 -4.13
C ILE A 12 -20.10 18.86 -3.89
N HIS A 13 -21.14 18.90 -4.73
CA HIS A 13 -22.23 19.86 -4.59
C HIS A 13 -23.01 19.64 -3.29
N ALA A 14 -23.41 18.41 -2.97
CA ALA A 14 -24.12 18.10 -1.73
C ALA A 14 -23.30 18.48 -0.49
N TRP A 15 -21.99 18.25 -0.51
CA TRP A 15 -21.09 18.67 0.56
C TRP A 15 -20.97 20.20 0.64
N ALA A 16 -20.84 20.87 -0.50
CA ALA A 16 -20.72 22.33 -0.56
C ALA A 16 -22.00 23.02 -0.04
N ASP A 17 -23.18 22.52 -0.38
CA ASP A 17 -24.45 23.06 0.10
C ASP A 17 -24.58 22.89 1.63
N ALA A 18 -24.27 21.69 2.14
CA ALA A 18 -24.34 21.41 3.58
C ALA A 18 -23.32 22.25 4.39
N MET A 19 -22.09 22.37 3.88
CA MET A 19 -21.05 23.17 4.53
C MET A 19 -21.32 24.66 4.38
N GLY A 20 -21.84 25.12 3.24
CA GLY A 20 -22.21 26.52 3.01
C GLY A 20 -23.30 26.99 3.96
N ALA A 21 -24.30 26.15 4.23
CA ALA A 21 -25.36 26.45 5.19
C ALA A 21 -24.85 26.57 6.64
N THR A 22 -23.79 25.84 7.00
CA THR A 22 -23.26 25.79 8.38
C THR A 22 -22.10 26.76 8.61
N ARG A 23 -21.20 26.86 7.62
CA ARG A 23 -19.94 27.63 7.64
C ARG A 23 -19.62 28.13 6.22
N PRO A 24 -20.19 29.28 5.79
CA PRO A 24 -20.01 29.81 4.44
C PRO A 24 -18.54 29.95 4.01
N ALA A 25 -17.64 30.31 4.94
CA ALA A 25 -16.23 30.47 4.65
C ALA A 25 -15.52 29.14 4.26
N ALA A 26 -16.08 27.98 4.62
CA ALA A 26 -15.46 26.67 4.37
C ALA A 26 -15.56 26.21 2.90
N VAL A 27 -16.44 26.83 2.10
CA VAL A 27 -16.57 26.54 0.66
C VAL A 27 -15.80 27.51 -0.22
N ASN A 28 -15.20 28.55 0.38
CA ASN A 28 -14.35 29.50 -0.36
C ASN A 28 -13.14 28.77 -0.95
N GLY A 29 -12.93 28.90 -2.26
CA GLY A 29 -11.80 28.26 -2.94
C GLY A 29 -11.94 26.76 -3.19
N LEU A 30 -13.08 26.14 -2.83
CA LEU A 30 -13.30 24.69 -2.88
C LEU A 30 -12.84 24.04 -4.19
N ALA A 31 -13.23 24.59 -5.34
CA ALA A 31 -12.90 24.00 -6.64
C ALA A 31 -11.38 23.90 -6.88
N THR A 32 -10.63 24.91 -6.43
CA THR A 32 -9.17 24.97 -6.56
C THR A 32 -8.52 24.03 -5.55
N ASP A 33 -8.90 24.13 -4.28
CA ASP A 33 -8.25 23.40 -3.20
C ASP A 33 -8.52 21.90 -3.29
N LEU A 34 -9.76 21.52 -3.63
CA LEU A 34 -10.14 20.12 -3.82
C LEU A 34 -9.38 19.48 -4.98
N ARG A 35 -9.13 20.22 -6.06
CA ARG A 35 -8.32 19.73 -7.18
C ARG A 35 -6.91 19.39 -6.71
N HIS A 36 -6.25 20.29 -5.99
CA HIS A 36 -4.89 20.06 -5.49
C HIS A 36 -4.85 18.95 -4.44
N TYR A 37 -5.84 18.89 -3.56
CA TYR A 37 -5.93 17.84 -2.54
C TYR A 37 -6.10 16.45 -3.17
N VAL A 38 -7.01 16.30 -4.15
CA VAL A 38 -7.19 15.02 -4.85
C VAL A 38 -5.93 14.61 -5.61
N ALA A 39 -5.26 15.56 -6.27
CA ALA A 39 -4.00 15.32 -6.97
C ALA A 39 -2.91 14.81 -6.00
N PHE A 40 -2.80 15.43 -4.82
CA PHE A 40 -1.90 14.98 -3.76
C PHE A 40 -2.23 13.56 -3.26
N GLU A 41 -3.50 13.26 -2.99
CA GLU A 41 -3.95 11.94 -2.55
C GLU A 41 -3.71 10.85 -3.62
N GLN A 42 -3.88 11.19 -4.90
CA GLN A 42 -3.57 10.29 -6.01
C GLN A 42 -2.07 9.95 -6.06
N ALA A 43 -1.20 10.96 -5.94
CA ALA A 43 0.25 10.75 -5.84
C ALA A 43 0.63 9.90 -4.62
N GLN A 44 0.04 10.16 -3.45
CA GLN A 44 0.31 9.39 -2.24
C GLN A 44 -0.16 7.93 -2.36
N SER A 45 -1.29 7.69 -3.03
CA SER A 45 -1.88 6.35 -3.17
C SER A 45 -1.02 5.40 -4.02
N VAL A 46 -0.16 5.91 -4.91
CA VAL A 46 0.73 5.08 -5.75
C VAL A 46 1.64 4.20 -4.90
N PHE A 47 2.25 4.75 -3.85
CA PHE A 47 3.20 4.02 -3.03
C PHE A 47 2.58 2.77 -2.38
N PRO A 48 1.51 2.88 -1.58
CA PRO A 48 0.88 1.70 -0.99
C PRO A 48 0.28 0.77 -2.05
N ASP A 49 -0.25 1.28 -3.17
CA ASP A 49 -0.80 0.43 -4.24
C ASP A 49 0.29 -0.43 -4.91
N VAL A 50 1.45 0.14 -5.22
CA VAL A 50 2.60 -0.60 -5.76
C VAL A 50 3.12 -1.62 -4.74
N ILE A 51 3.23 -1.24 -3.46
CA ILE A 51 3.65 -2.16 -2.40
C ILE A 51 2.67 -3.33 -2.26
N ARG A 52 1.35 -3.07 -2.34
CA ARG A 52 0.31 -4.10 -2.20
C ARG A 52 0.34 -5.05 -3.40
N ALA A 53 0.47 -4.52 -4.61
CA ALA A 53 0.61 -5.30 -5.84
C ALA A 53 1.86 -6.20 -5.79
N ALA A 54 3.02 -5.66 -5.43
CA ALA A 54 4.24 -6.45 -5.27
C ALA A 54 4.08 -7.53 -4.18
N ARG A 55 3.55 -7.20 -3.00
CA ARG A 55 3.32 -8.19 -1.94
C ARG A 55 2.40 -9.33 -2.35
N SER A 56 1.39 -9.08 -3.18
CA SER A 56 0.53 -10.15 -3.71
C SER A 56 1.31 -11.24 -4.48
N LEU A 57 2.42 -10.85 -5.11
CA LEU A 57 3.31 -11.77 -5.84
C LEU A 57 4.22 -12.61 -4.92
N THR A 58 4.25 -12.30 -3.62
CA THR A 58 4.90 -13.16 -2.63
C THR A 58 4.01 -14.33 -2.24
N ASP A 59 2.68 -14.15 -2.31
CA ASP A 59 1.71 -15.18 -1.93
C ASP A 59 1.38 -16.12 -3.10
N SER A 60 1.44 -15.62 -4.35
CA SER A 60 1.33 -16.43 -5.57
C SER A 60 2.42 -16.08 -6.59
N ARG A 61 3.01 -17.12 -7.20
CA ARG A 61 4.01 -17.01 -8.28
C ARG A 61 3.49 -17.39 -9.66
N ASP A 62 2.17 -17.46 -9.84
CA ASP A 62 1.60 -17.76 -11.14
C ASP A 62 1.58 -16.53 -12.08
N GLU A 63 1.47 -16.81 -13.39
CA GLU A 63 1.47 -15.78 -14.43
C GLU A 63 0.28 -14.82 -14.34
N LYS A 64 -0.88 -15.32 -13.87
CA LYS A 64 -2.10 -14.53 -13.71
C LYS A 64 -1.96 -13.50 -12.60
N SER A 65 -1.30 -13.86 -11.50
CA SER A 65 -0.96 -12.94 -10.41
C SER A 65 0.01 -11.86 -10.90
N LEU A 66 1.00 -12.22 -11.73
CA LEU A 66 1.92 -11.25 -12.33
C LEU A 66 1.19 -10.26 -13.27
N ASP A 67 0.26 -10.73 -14.09
CA ASP A 67 -0.57 -9.87 -14.94
C ASP A 67 -1.48 -8.94 -14.13
N ALA A 68 -2.11 -9.46 -13.07
CA ALA A 68 -2.96 -8.67 -12.19
C ALA A 68 -2.17 -7.56 -11.48
N ALA A 69 -1.00 -7.89 -10.92
CA ALA A 69 -0.12 -6.92 -10.28
C ALA A 69 0.39 -5.87 -11.30
N THR A 70 0.72 -6.30 -12.52
CA THR A 70 1.12 -5.39 -13.60
C THR A 70 0.02 -4.39 -13.93
N ALA A 71 -1.22 -4.86 -14.09
CA ALA A 71 -2.37 -4.01 -14.37
C ALA A 71 -2.67 -3.05 -13.22
N GLU A 72 -2.52 -3.50 -11.96
CA GLU A 72 -2.72 -2.66 -10.78
C GLU A 72 -1.68 -1.54 -10.70
N VAL A 73 -0.39 -1.85 -10.89
CA VAL A 73 0.70 -0.87 -10.90
C VAL A 73 0.54 0.11 -12.04
N HIS A 74 0.25 -0.37 -13.26
CA HIS A 74 0.01 0.50 -14.41
C HIS A 74 -1.14 1.48 -14.15
N ARG A 75 -2.25 0.99 -13.59
CA ARG A 75 -3.39 1.84 -13.23
C ARG A 75 -3.04 2.88 -12.17
N ALA A 76 -2.27 2.50 -11.15
CA ALA A 76 -1.85 3.42 -10.10
C ALA A 76 -0.98 4.55 -10.68
N LEU A 77 0.04 4.19 -11.47
CA LEU A 77 0.91 5.16 -12.14
C LEU A 77 0.15 6.03 -13.14
N TRP A 78 -0.79 5.45 -13.89
CA TRP A 78 -1.64 6.21 -14.81
C TRP A 78 -2.50 7.25 -14.09
N THR A 79 -3.12 6.85 -12.98
CA THR A 79 -4.00 7.75 -12.19
C THR A 79 -3.22 8.91 -11.58
N ALA A 80 -1.95 8.69 -11.25
CA ALA A 80 -1.08 9.69 -10.65
C ALA A 80 -0.07 10.32 -11.62
N ALA A 81 -0.22 10.11 -12.92
CA ALA A 81 0.77 10.55 -13.91
C ALA A 81 0.96 12.06 -13.88
N GLU A 82 -0.16 12.81 -13.90
CA GLU A 82 -0.17 14.26 -13.83
C GLU A 82 0.36 14.78 -12.49
N PRO A 83 -0.14 14.37 -11.31
CA PRO A 83 0.34 14.90 -10.03
C PRO A 83 1.79 14.54 -9.71
N LEU A 84 2.34 13.46 -10.28
CA LEU A 84 3.75 13.09 -10.15
C LEU A 84 4.65 13.73 -11.22
N GLY A 85 4.09 14.48 -12.17
CA GLY A 85 4.85 15.08 -13.27
C GLY A 85 5.52 14.06 -14.19
N LEU A 86 4.90 12.88 -14.35
CA LEU A 86 5.43 11.83 -15.23
C LEU A 86 5.24 12.25 -16.70
N ALA A 87 6.35 12.48 -17.40
CA ALA A 87 6.31 12.75 -18.84
C ALA A 87 5.74 11.56 -19.63
N GLN A 88 5.99 10.33 -19.16
CA GLN A 88 5.45 9.10 -19.71
C GLN A 88 5.19 8.09 -18.59
N VAL A 89 4.06 7.39 -18.68
CA VAL A 89 3.77 6.26 -17.80
C VAL A 89 4.48 5.01 -18.35
N PRO A 90 5.24 4.27 -17.52
CA PRO A 90 5.87 3.01 -17.94
C PRO A 90 4.86 2.04 -18.56
N GLY A 91 5.27 1.41 -19.66
CA GLY A 91 4.43 0.43 -20.35
C GLY A 91 4.23 -0.85 -19.53
N THR A 92 3.20 -1.62 -19.86
CA THR A 92 2.91 -2.90 -19.19
C THR A 92 4.08 -3.89 -19.22
N ALA A 93 4.82 -3.95 -20.33
CA ALA A 93 6.00 -4.82 -20.46
C ALA A 93 7.16 -4.43 -19.52
N GLU A 94 7.40 -3.13 -19.36
CA GLU A 94 8.43 -2.60 -18.46
C GLU A 94 8.08 -2.88 -17.00
N ILE A 95 6.82 -2.60 -16.62
CA ILE A 95 6.28 -2.88 -15.29
C ILE A 95 6.36 -4.38 -14.99
N ARG A 96 5.89 -5.23 -15.90
CA ARG A 96 5.93 -6.69 -15.75
C ARG A 96 7.36 -7.18 -15.55
N GLY A 97 8.31 -6.67 -16.33
CA GLY A 97 9.72 -7.01 -16.20
C GLY A 97 10.31 -6.61 -14.84
N ALA A 98 9.95 -5.43 -14.32
CA ALA A 98 10.38 -4.98 -13.00
C ALA A 98 9.78 -5.85 -11.88
N LEU A 99 8.48 -6.15 -11.95
CA LEU A 99 7.79 -7.02 -11.00
C LEU A 99 8.33 -8.45 -11.02
N TYR A 100 8.64 -8.98 -12.21
CA TYR A 100 9.25 -10.30 -12.36
C TYR A 100 10.63 -10.37 -11.70
N ARG A 101 11.50 -9.37 -11.94
CA ARG A 101 12.82 -9.28 -11.29
C ARG A 101 12.68 -9.17 -9.77
N TRP A 102 11.76 -8.33 -9.30
CA TRP A 102 11.47 -8.19 -7.88
C TRP A 102 11.01 -9.53 -7.27
N GLN A 103 10.09 -10.24 -7.92
CA GLN A 103 9.55 -11.53 -7.47
C GLN A 103 10.63 -12.61 -7.42
N ALA A 104 11.52 -12.66 -8.42
CA ALA A 104 12.66 -13.57 -8.47
C ALA A 104 13.66 -13.31 -7.33
N SER A 105 13.86 -12.04 -6.95
CA SER A 105 14.72 -11.65 -5.84
C SER A 105 14.07 -11.76 -4.44
N SER A 106 12.74 -11.88 -4.39
CA SER A 106 12.00 -11.85 -3.12
C SER A 106 11.93 -13.25 -2.48
N PRO A 107 12.25 -13.41 -1.19
CA PRO A 107 12.07 -14.68 -0.51
C PRO A 107 10.60 -15.06 -0.50
N GLN A 108 10.28 -16.29 -0.90
CA GLN A 108 8.92 -16.81 -0.85
C GLN A 108 8.43 -16.74 0.61
N ARG A 109 7.31 -16.05 0.85
CA ARG A 109 6.59 -16.28 2.11
C ARG A 109 5.88 -17.62 1.98
N SER A 110 6.41 -18.64 2.64
CA SER A 110 5.64 -19.85 2.88
C SER A 110 4.43 -19.47 3.75
N PRO A 111 3.19 -19.76 3.32
CA PRO A 111 2.02 -19.59 4.18
C PRO A 111 2.18 -20.58 5.35
N GLY A 112 2.63 -20.08 6.50
CA GLY A 112 3.00 -20.91 7.65
C GLY A 112 4.35 -20.56 8.28
N ALA A 113 5.20 -19.80 7.59
CA ALA A 113 6.34 -19.14 8.20
C ALA A 113 5.84 -17.95 9.05
N ARG A 114 5.16 -18.24 10.16
CA ARG A 114 5.28 -17.38 11.35
C ARG A 114 6.77 -17.09 11.46
N ARG A 115 7.17 -15.83 11.70
CA ARG A 115 8.56 -15.49 12.06
C ARG A 115 9.05 -16.63 12.92
N ALA A 116 9.96 -17.46 12.39
CA ALA A 116 10.53 -18.52 13.18
C ALA A 116 11.21 -17.73 14.29
N THR A 117 10.56 -17.67 15.46
CA THR A 117 11.23 -17.35 16.70
C THR A 117 12.38 -18.31 16.68
N ILE A 118 13.57 -17.79 16.38
CA ILE A 118 14.81 -18.53 16.43
C ILE A 118 14.68 -19.34 17.70
N GLY A 119 14.63 -20.67 17.57
CA GLY A 119 14.47 -21.58 18.69
C GLY A 119 15.75 -21.49 19.50
N TRP A 120 15.89 -20.41 20.25
CA TRP A 120 17.03 -20.16 21.08
C TRP A 120 16.90 -21.13 22.25
N VAL A 121 17.73 -22.17 22.20
CA VAL A 121 17.88 -23.13 23.29
C VAL A 121 19.05 -22.65 24.12
N PRO A 122 18.86 -22.28 25.40
CA PRO A 122 19.95 -21.87 26.27
C PRO A 122 21.01 -22.98 26.36
N ASP A 123 22.28 -22.62 26.20
CA ASP A 123 23.38 -23.56 26.47
C ASP A 123 23.52 -23.76 27.98
N ARG A 124 23.24 -24.97 28.45
CA ARG A 124 23.29 -25.34 29.88
C ARG A 124 24.69 -25.29 30.49
N ARG A 125 25.74 -25.14 29.67
CA ARG A 125 27.12 -25.01 30.16
C ARG A 125 27.42 -23.59 30.65
N VAL A 126 26.62 -22.61 30.25
CA VAL A 126 26.78 -21.21 30.67
C VAL A 126 25.82 -20.95 31.84
N PRO A 127 26.32 -20.57 33.02
CA PRO A 127 25.45 -20.23 34.14
C PRO A 127 24.63 -18.97 33.83
N GLU A 128 23.38 -18.95 34.31
CA GLU A 128 22.48 -17.80 34.11
C GLU A 128 23.04 -16.54 34.76
N HIS A 129 22.87 -15.40 34.07
CA HIS A 129 23.28 -14.11 34.61
C HIS A 129 22.33 -13.68 35.74
N PRO A 130 22.81 -13.22 36.91
CA PRO A 130 21.96 -12.89 38.06
C PRO A 130 20.89 -11.83 37.76
N GLU A 131 21.17 -10.92 36.83
CA GLU A 131 20.25 -9.84 36.43
C GLU A 131 19.17 -10.28 35.42
N PHE A 132 19.26 -11.50 34.87
CA PHE A 132 18.32 -12.03 33.88
C PHE A 132 17.92 -13.49 34.17
N PRO A 133 17.25 -13.75 35.31
CA PRO A 133 16.81 -15.10 35.66
C PRO A 133 15.70 -15.58 34.71
N THR A 134 15.72 -16.86 34.34
CA THR A 134 14.62 -17.43 33.56
C THR A 134 13.32 -17.43 34.40
N PRO A 135 12.19 -16.93 33.86
CA PRO A 135 10.93 -16.96 34.59
C PRO A 135 10.51 -18.42 34.79
N ARG A 136 10.38 -18.83 36.06
CA ARG A 136 9.90 -20.16 36.41
C ARG A 136 8.44 -20.28 36.00
N CYS A 137 8.17 -20.99 34.91
CA CYS A 137 6.83 -21.49 34.63
C CYS A 137 6.52 -22.59 35.66
N SER A 138 5.71 -22.27 36.68
CA SER A 138 5.13 -23.31 37.53
C SER A 138 4.08 -24.10 36.72
N PRO A 139 4.15 -25.44 36.69
CA PRO A 139 3.04 -26.25 36.19
C PRO A 139 1.89 -26.26 37.23
N PRO A 140 0.64 -26.56 36.80
CA PRO A 140 -0.54 -26.57 37.66
C PRO A 140 -0.52 -27.67 38.72
#